data_AF-B1ABT1-F1
#
_entry.id   AF-B1ABT1-F1
#
_cell.length_a   1.000
_cell.length_b   1.000
_cell.length_c   1.000
_cell.angle_alpha   90.00
_cell.angle_beta   90.00
_cell.angle_gamma   90.00
#
_symmetry.space_group_name_H-M   'P 1'
#
loop_
_entity.id
_entity.type
_entity.pdbx_description
1 polymer ?
#
loop_
_entity_poly.entity_id
_entity_poly.type
_entity_poly.pdbx_seq_one_letter_code
_entity_poly.pdbx_strand_id
1 'polypeptide(L)'
;AQDLLEPEAAHAVKMLLPDYANGNLSSLCVWPDQIRHWYKYRWTSSLHFIDTPDQACSFDYQRDCHDPHGGKDMCVAGAIQNFTSQLGHFNHGTSDRRYNMTEALLFLSHFLGDIHQP
;
A
#
# COMPACT_ATOMS: atom_id res chain seq x y z
N ALA A 1 -8.21 12.41 3.21
CA ALA A 1 -8.65 11.25 2.39
C ALA A 1 -10.00 10.73 2.86
N GLN A 2 -10.11 10.22 4.09
CA GLN A 2 -11.33 9.57 4.59
C GLN A 2 -12.61 10.41 4.49
N ASP A 3 -12.56 11.70 4.82
CA ASP A 3 -13.73 12.59 4.78
C ASP A 3 -14.22 12.92 3.36
N LEU A 4 -13.49 12.49 2.33
CA LEU A 4 -13.81 12.71 0.92
C LEU A 4 -14.25 11.42 0.21
N LEU A 5 -14.49 10.34 0.96
CA LEU A 5 -14.92 9.07 0.39
C LEU A 5 -16.42 9.12 0.03
N GLU A 6 -16.74 8.58 -1.15
CA GLU A 6 -18.12 8.26 -1.51
C GLU A 6 -18.72 7.22 -0.54
N PRO A 7 -20.06 7.17 -0.38
CA PRO A 7 -20.71 6.31 0.63
C PRO A 7 -20.30 4.84 0.58
N GLU A 8 -20.17 4.25 -0.61
CA GLU A 8 -19.75 2.86 -0.80
C GLU A 8 -18.32 2.63 -0.32
N ALA A 9 -17.40 3.54 -0.63
CA ALA A 9 -16.01 3.46 -0.21
C ALA A 9 -15.87 3.68 1.30
N ALA A 10 -16.61 4.64 1.87
CA ALA A 10 -16.65 4.88 3.32
C ALA A 10 -17.15 3.64 4.09
N HIS A 11 -18.18 2.97 3.57
CA HIS A 11 -18.68 1.72 4.14
C HIS A 11 -17.63 0.60 4.08
N ALA A 12 -16.98 0.41 2.92
CA ALA A 12 -15.93 -0.60 2.76
C ALA A 12 -14.74 -0.37 3.71
N VAL A 13 -14.26 0.87 3.82
CA VAL A 13 -13.21 1.24 4.77
C VAL A 13 -13.60 0.89 6.20
N LYS A 14 -14.82 1.24 6.61
CA LYS A 14 -15.31 0.91 7.96
C LYS A 14 -15.38 -0.60 8.21
N MET A 15 -15.76 -1.39 7.21
CA MET A 15 -15.82 -2.86 7.30
C MET A 15 -14.44 -3.52 7.35
N LEU A 16 -13.43 -2.92 6.73
CA LEU A 16 -12.06 -3.45 6.69
C LEU A 16 -11.23 -3.06 7.91
N LEU A 17 -11.56 -1.97 8.57
CA LEU A 17 -10.86 -1.53 9.77
C LEU A 17 -11.22 -2.41 10.97
N PRO A 18 -10.25 -2.74 11.85
CA PRO A 18 -10.53 -3.46 13.07
C PRO A 18 -11.33 -2.59 14.06
N ASP A 19 -12.13 -3.23 14.91
CA ASP A 19 -13.03 -2.54 15.86
C ASP A 19 -12.32 -1.49 16.73
N TYR A 20 -11.09 -1.78 17.18
CA TYR A 20 -10.32 -0.87 18.03
C TYR A 20 -9.90 0.44 17.34
N ALA A 21 -9.91 0.49 16.00
CA ALA A 21 -9.66 1.71 15.25
C ALA A 21 -10.86 2.67 15.25
N ASN A 22 -12.03 2.22 15.73
CA ASN A 22 -13.28 3.00 15.77
C ASN A 22 -13.62 3.67 14.42
N GLY A 23 -13.32 2.98 13.32
CA GLY A 23 -13.51 3.49 11.96
C GLY A 23 -12.58 4.64 11.54
N ASN A 24 -11.54 4.97 12.31
CA ASN A 24 -10.56 6.00 11.96
C ASN A 24 -9.39 5.39 11.18
N LEU A 25 -9.36 5.59 9.85
CA LEU A 25 -8.29 5.08 8.98
C LEU A 25 -6.93 5.66 9.36
N SER A 26 -6.87 6.95 9.70
CA SER A 26 -5.60 7.64 10.00
C SER A 26 -4.87 7.06 11.20
N SER A 27 -5.60 6.45 12.14
CA SER A 27 -5.01 5.79 13.32
C SER A 27 -4.13 4.57 12.97
N LEU A 28 -4.32 3.99 11.78
CA LEU A 28 -3.59 2.81 11.32
C LEU A 28 -2.70 3.09 10.10
N CYS A 29 -2.70 4.29 9.53
CA CYS A 29 -1.87 4.60 8.37
C CYS A 29 -0.36 4.46 8.65
N VAL A 30 0.10 4.49 9.90
CA VAL A 30 1.51 4.27 10.27
C VAL A 30 1.90 2.79 10.37
N TRP A 31 0.93 1.88 10.30
CA TRP A 31 1.16 0.44 10.50
C TRP A 31 2.20 -0.16 9.54
N PRO A 32 2.24 0.16 8.23
CA PRO A 32 3.26 -0.37 7.31
C PRO A 32 4.71 -0.05 7.74
N ASP A 33 4.95 1.15 8.27
CA ASP A 33 6.27 1.50 8.82
C ASP A 33 6.64 0.69 10.06
N GLN A 34 5.67 0.29 10.87
CA GLN A 34 5.92 -0.51 12.06
C GLN A 34 6.29 -1.95 11.69
N ILE A 35 5.59 -2.54 10.71
CA ILE A 35 5.73 -3.94 10.36
C ILE A 35 6.87 -4.22 9.38
N ARG A 36 7.36 -3.25 8.61
CA ARG A 36 8.47 -3.47 7.64
C ARG A 36 9.75 -4.05 8.27
N HIS A 37 9.92 -3.88 9.59
CA HIS A 37 11.03 -4.43 10.36
C HIS A 37 10.82 -5.88 10.82
N TRP A 38 9.58 -6.37 10.77
CA TRP A 38 9.23 -7.72 11.22
C TRP A 38 9.66 -8.75 10.19
N TYR A 39 10.20 -9.88 10.64
CA TYR A 39 10.70 -10.93 9.75
C TYR A 39 9.69 -11.35 8.67
N LYS A 40 8.41 -11.50 9.05
CA LYS A 40 7.31 -11.86 8.13
C LYS A 40 7.05 -10.81 7.04
N TYR A 41 7.29 -9.54 7.32
CA TYR A 41 6.96 -8.41 6.43
C TYR A 41 8.20 -7.71 5.89
N ARG A 42 9.39 -8.29 6.04
CA ARG A 42 10.64 -7.68 5.58
C ARG A 42 10.63 -7.36 4.08
N TRP A 43 9.88 -8.13 3.30
CA TRP A 43 9.66 -7.91 1.86
C TRP A 43 8.95 -6.59 1.53
N THR A 44 8.25 -5.97 2.48
CA THR A 44 7.57 -4.69 2.25
C THR A 44 8.53 -3.50 2.33
N SER A 45 9.76 -3.70 2.80
CA SER A 45 10.68 -2.59 3.08
C SER A 45 10.98 -1.73 1.84
N SER A 46 11.18 -2.33 0.68
CA SER A 46 11.44 -1.63 -0.59
C SER A 46 10.19 -0.98 -1.18
N LEU A 47 9.00 -1.33 -0.68
CA LEU A 47 7.73 -0.81 -1.18
C LEU A 47 7.43 0.62 -0.69
N HIS A 48 8.23 1.17 0.22
CA HIS A 48 8.06 2.53 0.75
C HIS A 48 8.72 3.61 -0.12
N PHE A 49 9.52 3.24 -1.13
CA PHE A 49 10.31 4.21 -1.88
C PHE A 49 10.56 3.75 -3.32
N ILE A 50 11.21 4.63 -4.08
CA ILE A 50 11.82 4.35 -5.39
C ILE A 50 13.21 4.98 -5.36
N ASP A 51 14.23 4.18 -5.63
CA ASP A 51 15.57 4.70 -5.90
C ASP A 51 15.65 5.08 -7.39
N THR A 52 15.97 6.34 -7.69
CA THR A 52 16.23 6.80 -9.07
C THR A 52 17.73 7.04 -9.26
N PRO A 53 18.27 6.98 -10.49
CA PRO A 53 19.69 7.16 -10.71
C PRO A 53 20.15 8.55 -10.30
N ASP A 54 21.34 8.61 -9.69
CA ASP A 54 21.95 9.85 -9.23
C ASP A 54 21.94 10.91 -10.35
N GLN A 55 21.52 12.12 -10.00
CA GLN A 55 21.47 13.30 -10.89
C GLN A 55 20.55 13.17 -12.12
N ALA A 56 19.82 12.06 -12.29
CA ALA A 56 18.93 11.89 -13.44
C ALA A 56 17.66 12.74 -13.35
N CYS A 57 17.23 13.10 -12.13
CA CYS A 57 16.01 13.87 -11.85
C CYS A 57 14.78 13.40 -12.64
N SER A 58 14.71 12.09 -12.91
CA SER A 58 13.69 11.46 -13.74
C SER A 58 13.40 10.06 -13.24
N PHE A 59 12.12 9.69 -13.33
CA PHE A 59 11.63 8.36 -12.98
C PHE A 59 11.26 7.60 -14.26
N ASP A 60 11.73 6.36 -14.37
CA ASP A 60 11.28 5.39 -15.36
C ASP A 60 10.90 4.09 -14.64
N TYR A 61 9.65 3.64 -14.80
CA TYR A 61 9.14 2.51 -14.05
C TYR A 61 9.93 1.22 -14.30
N GLN A 62 10.33 0.95 -15.55
CA GLN A 62 11.01 -0.30 -15.91
C GLN A 62 12.45 -0.33 -15.38
N ARG A 63 13.10 0.83 -15.35
CA ARG A 63 14.45 1.03 -14.82
C ARG A 63 14.47 1.07 -13.30
N ASP A 64 13.54 1.77 -12.67
CA ASP A 64 13.65 2.19 -11.26
C ASP A 64 12.75 1.39 -10.29
N CYS A 65 11.66 0.78 -10.77
CA CYS A 65 10.75 0.05 -9.89
C CYS A 65 11.22 -1.40 -9.67
N HIS A 66 12.23 -1.56 -8.81
CA HIS A 66 12.72 -2.86 -8.37
C HIS A 66 13.30 -2.81 -6.96
N ASP A 67 13.44 -3.97 -6.32
CA ASP A 67 14.18 -4.08 -5.05
C ASP A 67 15.71 -4.10 -5.27
N PRO A 68 16.54 -4.03 -4.23
CA PRO A 68 18.01 -4.08 -4.36
C PRO A 68 18.57 -5.36 -5.01
N HIS A 69 17.75 -6.40 -5.18
CA HIS A 69 18.10 -7.67 -5.81
C HIS A 69 17.57 -7.78 -7.25
N GLY A 70 16.90 -6.74 -7.77
CA GLY A 70 16.34 -6.69 -9.12
C GLY A 70 14.94 -7.29 -9.26
N GLY A 71 14.26 -7.60 -8.15
CA GLY A 71 12.86 -8.02 -8.15
C GLY A 71 11.96 -6.89 -8.67
N LYS A 72 11.34 -7.08 -9.83
CA LYS A 72 10.48 -6.08 -10.49
C LYS A 72 9.23 -5.78 -9.67
N ASP A 73 8.69 -4.57 -9.84
CA ASP A 73 7.49 -4.05 -9.18
C ASP A 73 7.63 -3.86 -7.65
N MET A 74 8.82 -4.10 -7.10
CA MET A 74 9.11 -3.98 -5.67
C MET A 74 9.53 -2.56 -5.28
N CYS A 75 8.67 -1.60 -5.59
CA CYS A 75 8.80 -0.19 -5.24
C CYS A 75 7.44 0.42 -4.86
N VAL A 76 7.38 1.66 -4.37
CA VAL A 76 6.10 2.28 -3.96
C VAL A 76 5.07 2.40 -5.09
N ALA A 77 5.50 2.70 -6.33
CA ALA A 77 4.60 2.75 -7.47
C ALA A 77 4.00 1.37 -7.84
N GLY A 78 4.80 0.30 -7.73
CA GLY A 78 4.33 -1.06 -7.93
C GLY A 78 3.41 -1.53 -6.80
N ALA A 79 3.72 -1.15 -5.56
CA ALA A 79 2.88 -1.44 -4.41
C ALA A 79 1.49 -0.81 -4.53
N ILE A 80 1.40 0.46 -4.94
CA ILE A 80 0.12 1.14 -5.17
C ILE A 80 -0.71 0.39 -6.21
N GLN A 81 -0.12 -0.02 -7.34
CA GLN A 81 -0.82 -0.81 -8.36
C GLN A 81 -1.32 -2.14 -7.81
N ASN A 82 -0.46 -2.87 -7.08
CA ASN A 82 -0.80 -4.17 -6.49
C ASN A 82 -1.98 -4.06 -5.50
N PHE A 83 -1.89 -3.18 -4.51
CA PHE A 83 -2.93 -3.08 -3.47
C PHE A 83 -4.21 -2.42 -3.98
N THR A 84 -4.14 -1.54 -4.98
CA THR A 84 -5.32 -1.05 -5.70
C THR A 84 -6.04 -2.21 -6.41
N SER A 85 -5.28 -3.06 -7.12
CA SER A 85 -5.83 -4.25 -7.79
C SER A 85 -6.50 -5.21 -6.81
N GLN A 86 -5.85 -5.50 -5.67
CA GLN A 86 -6.43 -6.34 -4.61
C GLN A 86 -7.78 -5.79 -4.11
N LEU A 87 -7.84 -4.50 -3.77
CA LEU A 87 -9.08 -3.87 -3.29
C LEU A 87 -10.17 -3.78 -4.36
N GLY A 88 -9.79 -3.72 -5.65
CA GLY A 88 -10.74 -3.79 -6.77
C GLY A 88 -11.58 -5.08 -6.78
N HIS A 89 -11.08 -6.15 -6.17
CA HIS A 89 -11.80 -7.42 -6.04
C HIS A 89 -12.68 -7.53 -4.78
N PHE A 90 -12.71 -6.51 -3.91
CA PHE A 90 -13.45 -6.54 -2.64
C PHE A 90 -14.95 -6.86 -2.83
N ASN A 91 -15.61 -6.20 -3.77
CA ASN A 91 -17.06 -6.36 -4.00
C ASN A 91 -17.46 -7.70 -4.64
N HIS A 92 -16.52 -8.39 -5.29
CA HIS A 92 -16.79 -9.67 -5.95
C HIS A 92 -16.57 -10.87 -5.03
N GLY A 93 -16.05 -10.64 -3.83
CA GLY A 93 -15.58 -11.70 -2.92
C GLY A 93 -14.33 -12.36 -3.50
N THR A 94 -13.20 -12.27 -2.82
CA THR A 94 -12.00 -13.00 -3.29
C THR A 94 -12.14 -14.48 -2.93
N SER A 95 -12.05 -15.36 -3.93
CA SER A 95 -11.83 -16.79 -3.69
C SER A 95 -10.38 -17.06 -3.24
N ASP A 96 -9.48 -16.10 -3.43
CA ASP A 96 -8.10 -16.17 -2.97
C ASP A 96 -7.99 -15.79 -1.50
N ARG A 97 -7.84 -16.81 -0.65
CA ARG A 97 -7.65 -16.69 0.81
C ARG A 97 -6.33 -16.02 1.21
N ARG A 98 -5.42 -15.76 0.27
CA ARG A 98 -4.13 -15.14 0.55
C ARG A 98 -4.21 -13.63 0.69
N TYR A 99 -5.23 -12.98 0.12
CA TYR A 99 -5.37 -11.53 0.21
C TYR A 99 -6.06 -11.12 1.50
N ASN A 100 -5.33 -10.37 2.32
CA ASN A 100 -5.88 -9.69 3.48
C ASN A 100 -6.26 -8.26 3.07
N MET A 101 -7.57 -8.02 2.91
CA MET A 101 -8.07 -6.72 2.43
C MET A 101 -7.84 -5.58 3.43
N THR A 102 -7.75 -5.89 4.73
CA THR A 102 -7.33 -4.91 5.73
C THR A 102 -5.88 -4.50 5.49
N GLU A 103 -4.97 -5.45 5.28
CA GLU A 103 -3.57 -5.14 4.95
C GLU A 103 -3.49 -4.33 3.63
N ALA A 104 -4.23 -4.73 2.60
CA ALA A 104 -4.25 -4.02 1.32
C ALA A 104 -4.71 -2.55 1.47
N LEU A 105 -5.75 -2.29 2.26
CA LEU A 105 -6.22 -0.94 2.56
C LEU A 105 -5.15 -0.12 3.29
N LEU A 106 -4.52 -0.68 4.32
CA LEU A 106 -3.52 0.03 5.12
C LEU A 106 -2.24 0.31 4.31
N PHE A 107 -1.76 -0.67 3.53
CA PHE A 107 -0.64 -0.49 2.63
C PHE A 107 -0.93 0.58 1.57
N LEU A 108 -2.06 0.49 0.86
CA LEU A 108 -2.39 1.49 -0.16
C LEU A 108 -2.49 2.91 0.44
N SER A 109 -3.14 3.04 1.59
CA SER A 109 -3.31 4.33 2.27
C SER A 109 -1.97 4.94 2.69
N HIS A 110 -1.03 4.11 3.14
CA HIS A 110 0.31 4.53 3.53
C HIS A 110 1.19 4.88 2.31
N PHE A 111 1.22 4.02 1.30
CA PHE A 111 2.08 4.20 0.11
C PHE A 111 1.64 5.37 -0.77
N LEU A 112 0.34 5.72 -0.77
CA LEU A 112 -0.10 6.98 -1.34
C LEU A 112 0.46 8.20 -0.58
N GLY A 113 0.76 8.08 0.71
CA GLY A 113 1.52 9.09 1.45
C GLY A 113 2.97 9.14 1.00
N ASP A 114 3.65 7.98 1.04
CA ASP A 114 5.07 7.85 0.72
C ASP A 114 5.42 8.36 -0.68
N ILE A 115 4.65 7.99 -1.71
CA ILE A 115 4.94 8.42 -3.09
C ILE A 115 4.81 9.94 -3.30
N HIS A 116 4.09 10.64 -2.42
CA HIS A 116 3.95 12.09 -2.48
C HIS A 116 5.01 12.83 -1.65
N GLN A 117 5.88 12.13 -0.93
CA GLN A 117 6.99 12.72 -0.18
C GLN A 117 8.23 12.86 -1.09
N PRO A 118 8.73 14.09 -1.36
CA PRO A 118 9.89 14.31 -2.23
C PRO A 118 11.23 13.96 -1.60
#